data_AF-A0A7K3J0T0-F1
#
_entry.id   AF-A0A7K3J0T0-F1
#
_cell.length_a   1.000
_cell.length_b   1.000
_cell.length_c   1.000
_cell.angle_alpha   90.00
_cell.angle_beta   90.00
_cell.angle_gamma   90.00
#
_symmetry.space_group_name_H-M   'P 1'
#
loop_
_entity.id
_entity.type
_entity.pdbx_description
1 polymer ?
#
loop_
_entity_poly.entity_id
_entity_poly.type
_entity_poly.pdbx_seq_one_letter_code
_entity_poly.pdbx_strand_id
1 'polypeptide(L)'
;FTFLEESIIYFDKCPESFANFHIAFLAGLSSYLGFEPAPCNKAQDVYFDLLNGIFVPSPPMHSNYSDPDISGVLARFFSTSYDNSRDINLTGAVRNEVLETLIKYYSTHLPGLRRIKSLEILKEVFR
;
A
#
# COMPACT_ATOMS: atom_id res chain seq x y z
N PHE A 1 1.70 15.60 12.31
CA PHE A 1 2.24 14.80 13.44
C PHE A 1 1.22 13.78 13.96
N THR A 2 -0.06 14.15 14.12
CA THR A 2 -1.15 13.26 14.59
C THR A 2 -1.18 11.88 13.93
N PHE A 3 -1.15 11.78 12.60
CA PHE A 3 -1.16 10.49 11.90
C PHE A 3 -0.04 9.53 12.34
N LEU A 4 1.20 10.01 12.44
CA LEU A 4 2.34 9.18 12.82
C LEU A 4 2.19 8.69 14.26
N GLU A 5 1.79 9.58 15.16
CA GLU A 5 1.55 9.28 16.56
C GLU A 5 0.43 8.24 16.72
N GLU A 6 -0.71 8.45 16.08
CA GLU A 6 -1.85 7.53 16.10
C GLU A 6 -1.48 6.16 15.51
N SER A 7 -0.70 6.14 14.44
CA SER A 7 -0.24 4.89 13.80
C SER A 7 0.70 4.09 14.71
N ILE A 8 1.59 4.77 15.45
CA ILE A 8 2.50 4.12 16.40
C ILE A 8 1.73 3.61 17.63
N ILE A 9 0.84 4.43 18.19
CA ILE A 9 -0.04 4.04 19.30
C ILE A 9 -0.90 2.83 18.90
N TYR A 10 -1.42 2.84 17.67
CA TYR A 10 -2.17 1.73 17.12
C TYR A 10 -1.32 0.46 17.10
N PHE A 11 -0.11 0.53 16.53
CA PHE A 11 0.81 -0.60 16.46
C PHE A 11 1.12 -1.20 17.85
N ASP A 12 1.39 -0.36 18.84
CA ASP A 12 1.73 -0.76 20.21
C ASP A 12 0.57 -1.42 20.97
N LYS A 13 -0.66 -0.94 20.77
CA LYS A 13 -1.85 -1.43 21.49
C LYS A 13 -2.44 -2.73 20.95
N CYS A 14 -1.93 -3.22 19.82
CA CYS A 14 -2.62 -4.29 19.12
C CYS A 14 -2.18 -5.68 19.58
N PRO A 15 -3.12 -6.48 20.12
CA PRO A 15 -2.77 -7.72 20.81
C PRO A 15 -2.33 -8.84 19.85
N GLU A 16 -2.89 -8.96 18.63
CA GLU A 16 -2.53 -10.00 17.65
C GLU A 16 -2.75 -9.53 16.18
N SER A 17 -2.06 -10.19 15.22
CA SER A 17 -2.01 -9.92 13.77
C SER A 17 -1.58 -8.48 13.38
N PHE A 18 -0.28 -8.29 13.22
CA PHE A 18 0.37 -7.08 12.69
C PHE A 18 0.87 -7.25 11.25
N ALA A 19 0.61 -8.41 10.66
CA ALA A 19 1.13 -8.84 9.38
C ALA A 19 0.92 -7.81 8.25
N ASN A 20 -0.18 -7.06 8.25
CA ASN A 20 -0.48 -6.09 7.19
C ASN A 20 -0.38 -4.64 7.63
N PHE A 21 -0.03 -4.37 8.89
CA PHE A 21 0.02 -3.01 9.44
C PHE A 21 0.87 -2.09 8.58
N HIS A 22 2.04 -2.57 8.13
CA HIS A 22 2.95 -1.79 7.31
C HIS A 22 2.36 -1.40 5.95
N ILE A 23 1.53 -2.25 5.35
CA ILE A 23 0.84 -1.93 4.09
C ILE A 23 -0.22 -0.85 4.36
N ALA A 24 -1.04 -1.02 5.39
CA ALA A 24 -2.05 -0.03 5.77
C ALA A 24 -1.43 1.32 6.14
N PHE A 25 -0.30 1.29 6.85
CA PHE A 25 0.45 2.49 7.24
C PHE A 25 0.96 3.25 6.02
N LEU A 26 1.59 2.55 5.07
CA LEU A 26 2.06 3.16 3.83
C LEU A 26 0.88 3.62 2.94
N ALA A 27 -0.23 2.88 2.91
CA ALA A 27 -1.42 3.32 2.19
C ALA A 27 -1.93 4.66 2.74
N GLY A 28 -2.15 4.77 4.05
CA GLY A 28 -2.61 6.00 4.68
C GLY A 28 -1.59 7.13 4.62
N LEU A 29 -0.29 6.83 4.76
CA LEU A 29 0.77 7.84 4.71
C LEU A 29 0.82 8.54 3.34
N SER A 30 0.45 7.87 2.25
CA SER A 30 0.45 8.46 0.90
C SER A 30 -0.44 9.72 0.81
N SER A 31 -1.57 9.73 1.55
CA SER A 31 -2.48 10.88 1.62
C SER A 31 -1.86 12.07 2.35
N TYR A 32 -1.11 11.82 3.43
CA TYR A 32 -0.40 12.87 4.16
C TYR A 32 0.80 13.44 3.40
N LEU A 33 1.34 12.69 2.44
CA LEU A 33 2.46 13.11 1.60
C LEU A 33 2.01 13.76 0.28
N GLY A 34 0.69 13.86 0.04
CA GLY A 34 0.12 14.60 -1.08
C GLY A 34 0.01 13.83 -2.40
N PHE A 35 0.10 12.50 -2.37
CA PHE A 35 -0.08 11.63 -3.54
C PHE A 35 -1.04 10.47 -3.24
N GLU A 36 -2.15 10.79 -2.56
CA GLU A 36 -3.23 9.83 -2.34
C GLU A 36 -3.72 9.24 -3.66
N PRO A 37 -3.84 7.91 -3.78
CA PRO A 37 -4.45 7.30 -4.95
C PRO A 37 -5.95 7.59 -5.03
N ALA A 38 -6.46 7.76 -6.24
CA ALA A 38 -7.90 7.90 -6.46
C ALA A 38 -8.64 6.62 -6.05
N PRO A 39 -9.85 6.73 -5.46
CA PRO A 39 -10.62 5.57 -5.07
C PRO A 39 -11.03 4.72 -6.28
N CYS A 40 -10.95 3.39 -6.13
CA CYS A 40 -11.46 2.46 -7.13
C CYS A 40 -13.00 2.38 -7.05
N ASN A 41 -13.69 3.11 -7.92
CA ASN A 41 -15.15 3.23 -7.88
C ASN A 41 -15.87 2.36 -8.92
N LYS A 42 -15.15 1.78 -9.89
CA LYS A 42 -15.73 1.02 -10.99
C LYS A 42 -15.19 -0.40 -10.97
N ALA A 43 -16.09 -1.38 -11.07
CA ALA A 43 -15.72 -2.79 -11.06
C ALA A 43 -14.81 -3.19 -12.23
N GLN A 44 -14.88 -2.47 -13.36
CA GLN A 44 -14.00 -2.73 -14.50
C GLN A 44 -12.57 -2.21 -14.32
N ASP A 45 -12.32 -1.30 -13.37
CA ASP A 45 -11.02 -0.64 -13.18
C ASP A 45 -10.08 -1.54 -12.38
N VAL A 46 -9.61 -2.59 -13.05
CA VAL A 46 -8.88 -3.70 -12.41
C VAL A 46 -7.37 -3.50 -12.33
N TYR A 47 -6.77 -2.54 -13.05
CA TYR A 47 -5.33 -2.25 -12.95
C TYR A 47 -5.11 -0.96 -12.16
N PHE A 48 -4.08 -0.92 -11.34
CA PHE A 48 -3.64 0.31 -10.70
C PHE A 48 -2.48 0.92 -11.49
N ASP A 49 -2.67 2.13 -12.01
CA ASP A 49 -1.65 2.93 -12.65
C ASP A 49 -0.81 3.63 -11.57
N LEU A 50 0.41 3.16 -11.35
CA LEU A 50 1.30 3.70 -10.31
C LEU A 50 1.80 5.10 -10.65
N LEU A 51 1.88 5.45 -11.94
CA LEU A 51 2.35 6.77 -12.36
C LEU A 51 1.30 7.84 -12.09
N ASN A 52 0.05 7.53 -12.43
CA ASN A 52 -1.06 8.47 -12.31
C ASN A 52 -1.83 8.35 -11.00
N GLY A 53 -1.62 7.28 -10.21
CA GLY A 53 -2.29 7.05 -8.94
C GLY A 53 -3.78 6.76 -9.10
N ILE A 54 -4.18 6.09 -10.20
CA ILE A 54 -5.59 5.81 -10.51
C ILE A 54 -5.82 4.35 -10.88
N PHE A 55 -7.03 3.87 -10.69
CA PHE A 55 -7.46 2.56 -11.19
C PHE A 55 -8.02 2.70 -12.61
N VAL A 56 -7.66 1.76 -13.50
CA VAL A 56 -7.97 1.79 -14.93
C VAL A 56 -8.38 0.40 -15.44
N PRO A 57 -9.19 0.31 -16.51
CA PRO A 57 -9.76 -0.97 -16.95
C PRO A 57 -8.84 -1.82 -17.82
N SER A 58 -7.76 -1.23 -18.33
CA SER A 58 -6.76 -1.93 -19.14
C SER A 58 -5.36 -1.43 -18.79
N PRO A 59 -4.31 -2.23 -19.03
CA PRO A 59 -2.93 -1.83 -18.79
C PRO A 59 -2.60 -0.50 -19.50
N PRO A 60 -2.01 0.49 -18.79
CA PRO A 60 -1.45 1.68 -19.41
C PRO A 60 -0.33 1.36 -20.41
N MET A 61 0.03 2.32 -21.27
CA MET A 61 1.09 2.16 -22.28
C MET A 61 2.52 2.07 -21.69
N HIS A 62 2.69 2.27 -20.38
CA HIS A 62 3.96 2.18 -19.67
C HIS A 62 3.98 0.98 -18.72
N SER A 63 5.17 0.56 -18.27
CA SER A 63 5.35 -0.57 -17.35
C SER A 63 5.10 -0.26 -15.86
N ASN A 64 4.61 0.94 -15.52
CA ASN A 64 4.33 1.36 -14.15
C ASN A 64 2.85 1.17 -13.78
N TYR A 65 2.40 -0.08 -13.78
CA TYR A 65 1.09 -0.49 -13.28
C TYR A 65 1.22 -1.82 -12.51
N SER A 66 0.20 -2.18 -11.73
CA SER A 66 0.05 -3.53 -11.16
C SER A 66 -1.08 -4.30 -11.85
N ASP A 67 -0.95 -5.62 -11.85
CA ASP A 67 -1.95 -6.55 -12.36
C ASP A 67 -3.25 -6.56 -11.52
N PRO A 68 -4.31 -7.22 -11.98
CA PRO A 68 -5.61 -7.24 -11.30
C PRO A 68 -5.60 -7.75 -9.86
N ASP A 69 -4.80 -8.78 -9.55
CA ASP A 69 -4.81 -9.41 -8.25
C ASP A 69 -4.21 -8.47 -7.20
N ILE A 70 -3.06 -7.88 -7.52
CA ILE A 70 -2.39 -6.92 -6.64
C ILE A 70 -3.15 -5.60 -6.55
N SER A 71 -3.71 -5.12 -7.67
CA SER A 71 -4.51 -3.89 -7.71
C SER A 71 -5.76 -4.01 -6.84
N GLY A 72 -6.45 -5.16 -6.85
CA GLY A 72 -7.60 -5.41 -5.99
C GLY A 72 -7.25 -5.34 -4.50
N VAL A 73 -6.08 -5.85 -4.11
CA VAL A 73 -5.59 -5.75 -2.73
C VAL A 73 -5.25 -4.30 -2.38
N LEU A 74 -4.53 -3.58 -3.24
CA LEU A 74 -4.20 -2.16 -3.05
C LEU A 74 -5.46 -1.30 -2.89
N ALA A 75 -6.47 -1.51 -3.73
CA ALA A 75 -7.76 -0.81 -3.64
C ALA A 75 -8.41 -0.97 -2.26
N ARG A 76 -8.35 -2.17 -1.67
CA ARG A 76 -8.84 -2.43 -0.31
C ARG A 76 -8.03 -1.67 0.73
N PHE A 77 -6.70 -1.64 0.63
CA PHE A 77 -5.87 -0.88 1.58
C PHE A 77 -6.06 0.63 1.49
N PHE A 78 -6.25 1.18 0.28
CA PHE A 78 -6.48 2.61 0.08
C PHE A 78 -7.87 3.08 0.53
N SER A 79 -8.82 2.15 0.70
CA SER A 79 -10.22 2.49 1.05
C SER A 79 -10.62 2.08 2.48
N THR A 80 -9.69 1.56 3.29
CA THR A 80 -10.00 0.95 4.58
C THR A 80 -9.26 1.61 5.75
N SER A 81 -9.82 1.51 6.95
CA SER A 81 -9.15 1.93 8.19
C SER A 81 -8.16 0.87 8.69
N TYR A 82 -7.31 1.22 9.65
CA TYR A 82 -6.39 0.27 10.26
C TYR A 82 -7.08 -0.98 10.82
N ASP A 83 -8.22 -0.81 11.48
CA ASP A 83 -8.98 -1.93 12.07
C ASP A 83 -9.46 -2.92 11.02
N ASN A 84 -10.03 -2.41 9.95
CA ASN A 84 -10.54 -3.22 8.85
C ASN A 84 -9.40 -3.83 8.00
N SER A 85 -8.19 -3.23 8.02
CA SER A 85 -7.03 -3.75 7.28
C SER A 85 -6.51 -5.08 7.84
N ARG A 86 -6.78 -5.38 9.11
CA ARG A 86 -6.37 -6.63 9.77
C ARG A 86 -7.09 -7.85 9.20
N ASP A 87 -8.32 -7.65 8.76
CA ASP A 87 -9.18 -8.71 8.21
C ASP A 87 -8.85 -9.06 6.75
N ILE A 88 -7.88 -8.35 6.15
CA ILE A 88 -7.37 -8.65 4.81
C ILE A 88 -6.42 -9.85 4.89
N ASN A 89 -6.95 -11.06 4.73
CA ASN A 89 -6.11 -12.26 4.71
C ASN A 89 -5.22 -12.30 3.47
N LEU A 90 -3.90 -12.22 3.66
CA LEU A 90 -2.90 -12.33 2.60
C LEU A 90 -1.95 -13.49 2.89
N THR A 91 -1.53 -14.17 1.83
CA THR A 91 -0.36 -15.06 1.93
C THR A 91 0.91 -14.22 2.03
N GLY A 92 2.00 -14.80 2.55
CA GLY A 92 3.30 -14.10 2.61
C GLY A 92 3.80 -13.63 1.24
N ALA A 93 3.50 -14.39 0.17
CA ALA A 93 3.87 -14.02 -1.19
C ALA A 93 3.10 -12.79 -1.68
N VAL A 94 1.75 -12.81 -1.59
CA VAL A 94 0.91 -11.68 -2.00
C VAL A 94 1.23 -10.43 -1.18
N ARG A 95 1.45 -10.59 0.14
CA ARG A 95 1.85 -9.49 1.01
C ARG A 95 3.15 -8.82 0.55
N ASN A 96 4.17 -9.62 0.19
CA ASN A 96 5.44 -9.10 -0.28
C ASN A 96 5.30 -8.37 -1.63
N GLU A 97 4.47 -8.89 -2.53
CA GLU A 97 4.23 -8.29 -3.85
C GLU A 97 3.45 -6.97 -3.76
N VAL A 98 2.44 -6.92 -2.90
CA VAL A 98 1.71 -5.67 -2.59
C VAL A 98 2.67 -4.63 -1.99
N LEU A 99 3.52 -5.05 -1.06
CA LEU A 99 4.50 -4.17 -0.45
C LEU A 99 5.49 -3.64 -1.48
N GLU A 100 6.05 -4.49 -2.34
CA GLU A 100 6.96 -4.07 -3.42
C GLU A 100 6.31 -3.09 -4.38
N THR A 101 5.06 -3.34 -4.76
CA THR A 101 4.28 -2.45 -5.62
C THR A 101 4.05 -1.10 -4.96
N LEU A 102 3.72 -1.08 -3.67
CA LEU A 102 3.51 0.15 -2.91
C LEU A 102 4.83 0.96 -2.75
N ILE A 103 5.98 0.30 -2.57
CA ILE A 103 7.29 0.97 -2.59
C ILE A 103 7.59 1.59 -3.95
N LYS A 104 7.27 0.88 -5.03
CA LYS A 104 7.43 1.40 -6.40
C LYS A 104 6.56 2.63 -6.62
N TYR A 105 5.33 2.62 -6.11
CA TYR A 105 4.43 3.78 -6.10
C TYR A 105 5.08 4.97 -5.36
N TYR A 106 5.52 4.76 -4.13
CA TYR A 106 6.25 5.76 -3.34
C TYR A 106 7.48 6.33 -4.06
N SER A 107 8.28 5.47 -4.69
CA SER A 107 9.49 5.88 -5.42
C SER A 107 9.16 6.72 -6.65
N THR A 108 7.99 6.52 -7.24
CA THR A 108 7.50 7.29 -8.40
C THR A 108 7.09 8.71 -7.98
N HIS A 109 6.46 8.85 -6.82
CA HIS A 109 5.93 10.14 -6.33
C HIS A 109 6.88 10.90 -5.40
N LEU A 110 7.92 10.24 -4.89
CA LEU A 110 8.95 10.84 -4.02
C LEU A 110 10.35 10.62 -4.60
N PRO A 111 10.75 11.35 -5.66
CA PRO A 111 12.05 11.18 -6.32
C PRO A 111 13.26 11.48 -5.39
N GLY A 112 13.06 12.21 -4.29
CA GLY A 112 14.08 12.46 -3.26
C GLY A 112 14.24 11.32 -2.25
N LEU A 113 13.34 10.33 -2.25
CA LEU A 113 13.35 9.19 -1.34
C LEU A 113 14.44 8.22 -1.78
N ARG A 114 15.65 8.36 -1.23
CA ARG A 114 16.72 7.37 -1.43
C ARG A 114 16.22 6.01 -0.93
N ARG A 115 16.53 4.95 -1.69
CA ARG A 115 16.22 3.53 -1.46
C ARG A 115 15.94 3.24 0.02
N ILE A 116 14.68 2.94 0.36
CA ILE A 116 14.24 2.77 1.75
C ILE A 116 14.87 1.49 2.32
N LYS A 117 16.02 1.59 2.98
CA LYS A 117 16.70 0.45 3.62
C LYS A 117 15.82 -0.23 4.68
N SER A 118 14.95 0.53 5.34
CA SER A 118 14.01 0.00 6.34
C SER A 118 13.00 -0.99 5.75
N LEU A 119 12.74 -0.97 4.44
CA LEU A 119 11.82 -1.92 3.80
C LEU A 119 12.45 -3.29 3.56
N GLU A 120 13.75 -3.34 3.28
CA GLU A 120 14.51 -4.60 3.31
C GLU A 120 14.50 -5.20 4.72
N ILE A 121 14.67 -4.36 5.74
CA ILE A 121 14.62 -4.78 7.16
C ILE A 121 13.20 -5.24 7.56
N LEU A 122 12.15 -4.55 7.14
CA LEU A 122 10.76 -4.96 7.40
C LEU A 122 10.47 -6.35 6.80
N LYS A 123 10.97 -6.64 5.59
CA LYS A 123 10.83 -7.97 4.97
C LYS A 123 11.56 -9.07 5.75
N GLU A 124 12.67 -8.76 6.42
CA GLU A 124 13.41 -9.73 7.25
C GLU A 124 12.71 -10.02 8.58
N VAL A 125 12.06 -9.03 9.20
CA VAL A 125 11.37 -9.18 10.49
C VAL A 125 10.03 -9.92 10.36
N PHE A 126 9.36 -9.82 9.20
CA PHE A 126 8.02 -10.39 8.95
C PHE A 126 8.02 -11.66 8.06
N ARG A 127 9.18 -12.30 7.93
CA ARG A 127 9.35 -13.64 7.33
C ARG A 127 8.78 -14.73 8.22
#